data_AF-A0A7C7QSV0-F1
#
_entry.id   AF-A0A7C7QSV0-F1
#
_cell.length_a   1.000
_cell.length_b   1.000
_cell.length_c   1.000
_cell.angle_alpha   90.00
_cell.angle_beta   90.00
_cell.angle_gamma   90.00
#
_symmetry.space_group_name_H-M   'P 1'
#
loop_
_entity.id
_entity.type
_entity.pdbx_description
1 polymer ?
#
loop_
_entity_poly.entity_id
_entity_poly.type
_entity_poly.pdbx_seq_one_letter_code
_entity_poly.pdbx_strand_id
1 'polypeptide(L)'
;MVLLLLSRLEEEIEFQQKVTTTYLVNTPKYSPETMASVQETIRRISADIKLISLILGELEEIQEKDIKEEALILSSESLSLVSLLLPVIERYAPFFLENLRIENKPILEKLEEILEEIENALEKLELSSSREIIRTLEDLARSLEVSLMVGERIIEREA
;
A
#
# COMPACT_ATOMS: atom_id res chain seq x y z
N MET A 1 -0.07 15.65 -15.71
CA MET A 1 0.13 14.20 -15.52
C MET A 1 -0.15 13.82 -14.08
N VAL A 2 0.46 14.51 -13.11
CA VAL A 2 0.22 14.28 -11.67
C VAL A 2 -1.26 14.31 -11.25
N LEU A 3 -2.07 15.26 -11.73
CA LEU A 3 -3.51 15.32 -11.39
C LEU A 3 -4.29 14.04 -11.75
N LEU A 4 -3.90 13.34 -12.83
CA LEU A 4 -4.50 12.05 -13.18
C LEU A 4 -4.07 10.94 -12.21
N LEU A 5 -2.84 11.03 -11.69
CA LEU A 5 -2.34 10.09 -10.69
C LEU A 5 -3.03 10.31 -9.34
N LEU A 6 -3.22 11.57 -8.93
CA LEU A 6 -3.94 11.93 -7.71
C LEU A 6 -5.39 11.44 -7.75
N SER A 7 -6.10 11.70 -8.85
CA SER A 7 -7.47 11.21 -9.02
C SER A 7 -7.57 9.67 -8.96
N ARG A 8 -6.58 8.95 -9.49
CA ARG A 8 -6.53 7.48 -9.33
C ARG A 8 -6.25 7.05 -7.90
N LEU A 9 -5.41 7.80 -7.18
CA LEU A 9 -5.10 7.51 -5.78
C LEU A 9 -6.33 7.72 -4.90
N GLU A 10 -7.15 8.74 -5.17
CA GLU A 10 -8.45 8.94 -4.51
C GLU A 10 -9.39 7.74 -4.72
N GLU A 11 -9.49 7.22 -5.94
CA GLU A 11 -10.29 6.02 -6.23
C GLU A 11 -9.79 4.78 -5.46
N GLU A 12 -8.48 4.63 -5.30
CA GLU A 12 -7.90 3.55 -4.48
C GLU A 12 -8.19 3.75 -2.99
N ILE A 13 -8.09 4.98 -2.47
CA ILE A 13 -8.44 5.30 -1.07
C ILE A 13 -9.91 4.96 -0.79
N GLU A 14 -10.84 5.35 -1.66
CA GLU A 14 -12.26 5.00 -1.51
C GLU A 14 -12.48 3.48 -1.46
N PHE A 15 -11.77 2.74 -2.33
CA PHE A 15 -11.81 1.28 -2.31
C PHE A 15 -11.24 0.72 -1.00
N GLN A 16 -10.06 1.18 -0.57
CA GLN A 16 -9.42 0.74 0.66
C GLN A 16 -10.32 0.99 1.89
N GLN A 17 -10.96 2.15 1.98
CA GLN A 17 -11.89 2.47 3.08
C GLN A 17 -13.09 1.49 3.10
N LYS A 18 -13.66 1.19 1.93
CA LYS A 18 -14.77 0.23 1.79
C LYS A 18 -14.36 -1.19 2.21
N VAL A 19 -13.18 -1.61 1.77
CA VAL A 19 -12.63 -2.95 2.05
C VAL A 19 -12.22 -3.09 3.51
N THR A 20 -11.59 -2.05 4.08
CA THR A 20 -11.27 -1.95 5.52
C THR A 20 -12.50 -2.16 6.36
N THR A 21 -13.58 -1.43 6.07
CA THR A 21 -14.87 -1.58 6.76
C THR A 21 -15.38 -3.01 6.67
N THR A 22 -15.29 -3.63 5.49
CA THR A 22 -15.74 -5.00 5.26
C THR A 22 -14.96 -6.01 6.09
N TYR A 23 -13.62 -5.94 6.12
CA TYR A 23 -12.80 -6.90 6.84
C TYR A 23 -12.66 -6.64 8.36
N LEU A 24 -12.97 -5.42 8.83
CA LEU A 24 -13.00 -5.14 10.26
C LEU A 24 -14.31 -5.58 10.93
N VAL A 25 -15.44 -5.46 10.22
CA VAL A 25 -16.76 -5.75 10.78
C VAL A 25 -17.14 -7.22 10.65
N ASN A 26 -16.70 -7.89 9.59
CA ASN A 26 -17.07 -9.29 9.36
C ASN A 26 -16.15 -10.24 10.14
N THR A 27 -16.68 -11.40 10.51
CA THR A 27 -15.85 -12.49 11.03
C THR A 27 -15.15 -13.19 9.88
N PRO A 28 -13.85 -13.54 9.99
CA PRO A 28 -13.16 -14.35 8.99
C PRO A 28 -13.91 -15.66 8.73
N LYS A 29 -14.21 -15.91 7.45
CA LYS A 29 -14.77 -17.17 6.97
C LYS A 29 -13.92 -17.62 5.79
N TYR A 30 -13.26 -18.75 5.93
CA TYR A 30 -12.47 -19.32 4.85
C TYR A 30 -13.40 -19.90 3.78
N SER A 31 -13.39 -19.29 2.59
CA SER A 31 -14.04 -19.80 1.39
C SER A 31 -13.22 -19.42 0.16
N PRO A 32 -13.41 -20.12 -0.99
CA PRO A 32 -12.77 -19.75 -2.25
C PRO A 32 -13.03 -18.29 -2.66
N GLU A 33 -14.24 -17.78 -2.42
CA GLU A 33 -14.62 -16.40 -2.72
C GLU A 33 -13.89 -15.40 -1.82
N THR A 34 -13.78 -15.70 -0.52
CA THR A 34 -13.00 -14.88 0.42
C THR A 34 -11.53 -14.86 0.02
N MET A 35 -10.98 -16.01 -0.39
CA MET A 35 -9.60 -16.10 -0.85
C MET A 35 -9.35 -15.24 -2.10
N ALA A 36 -10.22 -15.35 -3.11
CA ALA A 36 -10.14 -14.52 -4.32
C ALA A 36 -10.24 -13.02 -4.00
N SER A 37 -11.11 -12.64 -3.06
CA SER A 37 -11.24 -11.26 -2.58
C SER A 37 -9.95 -10.76 -1.91
N VAL A 38 -9.31 -11.59 -1.07
CA VAL A 38 -8.04 -11.22 -0.43
C VAL A 38 -6.93 -11.08 -1.47
N GLN A 39 -6.82 -12.02 -2.42
CA GLN A 39 -5.85 -11.95 -3.52
C GLN A 39 -5.97 -10.66 -4.32
N GLU A 40 -7.21 -10.29 -4.69
CA GLU A 40 -7.47 -9.05 -5.40
C GLU A 40 -7.13 -7.82 -4.54
N THR A 41 -7.41 -7.88 -3.23
CA THR A 41 -7.04 -6.80 -2.30
C THR A 41 -5.52 -6.60 -2.26
N ILE A 42 -4.75 -7.68 -2.11
CA ILE A 42 -3.27 -7.63 -2.10
C ILE A 42 -2.74 -7.11 -3.44
N ARG A 43 -3.31 -7.56 -4.56
CA ARG A 43 -2.95 -7.11 -5.91
C ARG A 43 -3.14 -5.60 -6.06
N ARG A 44 -4.28 -5.07 -5.59
CA ARG A 44 -4.57 -3.63 -5.61
C ARG A 44 -3.65 -2.85 -4.68
N ILE A 45 -3.40 -3.33 -3.46
CA ILE A 45 -2.43 -2.71 -2.53
C ILE A 45 -1.04 -2.60 -3.19
N SER A 46 -0.56 -3.65 -3.85
CA SER A 46 0.73 -3.58 -4.56
C SER A 46 0.73 -2.50 -5.66
N ALA A 47 -0.33 -2.44 -6.47
CA ALA A 47 -0.46 -1.46 -7.54
C ALA A 47 -0.55 -0.02 -7.01
N ASP A 48 -1.23 0.15 -5.88
CA ASP A 48 -1.40 1.42 -5.19
C ASP A 48 -0.08 1.93 -4.59
N ILE A 49 0.70 1.07 -3.93
CA ILE A 49 2.05 1.42 -3.46
C ILE A 49 2.94 1.88 -4.65
N LYS A 50 2.81 1.25 -5.82
CA LYS A 50 3.53 1.68 -7.04
C LYS A 50 3.02 3.03 -7.55
N LEU A 51 1.72 3.31 -7.45
CA LEU A 51 1.14 4.60 -7.81
C LEU A 51 1.67 5.71 -6.89
N ILE A 52 1.73 5.46 -5.58
CA ILE A 52 2.32 6.38 -4.60
C ILE A 52 3.78 6.64 -4.93
N SER A 53 4.57 5.59 -5.19
CA SER A 53 5.96 5.72 -5.61
C SER A 53 6.13 6.63 -6.83
N LEU A 54 5.25 6.49 -7.82
CA LEU A 54 5.25 7.36 -9.01
C LEU A 54 4.89 8.82 -8.64
N ILE A 55 3.87 9.05 -7.83
CA ILE A 55 3.47 10.38 -7.37
C ILE A 55 4.62 11.07 -6.63
N LEU A 56 5.29 10.35 -5.72
CA LEU A 56 6.43 10.87 -4.97
C LEU A 56 7.64 11.17 -5.87
N GLY A 57 7.83 10.39 -6.95
CA GLY A 57 8.85 10.65 -7.95
C GLY A 57 8.65 11.95 -8.73
N GLU A 58 7.41 12.39 -8.88
CA GLU A 58 7.05 13.61 -9.61
C GLU A 58 7.00 14.85 -8.69
N LEU A 59 7.11 14.69 -7.36
CA LEU A 59 6.96 15.78 -6.38
C LEU A 59 7.90 16.97 -6.62
N GLU A 60 9.13 16.71 -7.07
CA GLU A 60 10.12 17.76 -7.36
C GLU A 60 9.70 18.61 -8.57
N GLU A 61 8.95 18.03 -9.51
CA GLU A 61 8.53 18.69 -10.75
C GLU A 61 7.24 19.52 -10.60
N ILE A 62 6.45 19.24 -9.58
CA ILE A 62 5.24 20.02 -9.26
C ILE A 62 5.66 21.42 -8.81
N GLN A 63 5.09 22.47 -9.40
CA GLN A 63 5.37 23.85 -8.96
C GLN A 63 4.30 24.38 -8.02
N GLU A 64 3.06 23.93 -8.22
CA GLU A 64 1.92 24.36 -7.44
C GLU A 64 1.98 23.75 -6.03
N LYS A 65 2.10 24.62 -5.02
CA LYS A 65 2.18 24.25 -3.61
C LYS A 65 1.00 23.36 -3.19
N ASP A 66 -0.21 23.76 -3.58
CA ASP A 66 -1.45 23.06 -3.22
C ASP A 66 -1.47 21.63 -3.77
N ILE A 67 -0.94 21.41 -4.99
CA ILE A 67 -0.86 20.08 -5.61
C ILE A 67 0.19 19.21 -4.91
N LYS A 68 1.32 19.79 -4.46
CA LYS A 68 2.31 19.05 -3.66
C LYS A 68 1.73 18.60 -2.32
N GLU A 69 1.03 19.50 -1.66
CA GLU A 69 0.38 19.23 -0.37
C GLU A 69 -0.66 18.11 -0.54
N GLU A 70 -1.52 18.21 -1.55
CA GLU A 70 -2.50 17.18 -1.88
C GLU A 70 -1.84 15.83 -2.20
N ALA A 71 -0.76 15.82 -2.98
CA ALA A 71 -0.01 14.61 -3.31
C ALA A 71 0.54 13.89 -2.06
N LEU A 72 1.10 14.65 -1.12
CA LEU A 72 1.63 14.12 0.14
C LEU A 72 0.51 13.64 1.07
N ILE A 73 -0.60 14.38 1.17
CA ILE A 73 -1.77 13.99 1.98
C ILE A 73 -2.35 12.67 1.48
N LEU A 74 -2.65 12.57 0.19
CA LEU A 74 -3.25 11.36 -0.39
C LEU A 74 -2.30 10.16 -0.28
N SER A 75 -0.99 10.38 -0.47
CA SER A 75 0.03 9.33 -0.30
C SER A 75 0.08 8.81 1.14
N SER A 76 0.04 9.72 2.12
CA SER A 76 0.03 9.35 3.54
C SER A 76 -1.26 8.63 3.94
N GLU A 77 -2.42 9.12 3.48
CA GLU A 77 -3.72 8.48 3.75
C GLU A 77 -3.77 7.05 3.19
N SER A 78 -3.40 6.88 1.93
CA SER A 78 -3.39 5.56 1.29
C SER A 78 -2.44 4.59 2.01
N LEU A 79 -1.20 4.99 2.31
CA LEU A 79 -0.25 4.13 3.04
C LEU A 79 -0.73 3.79 4.46
N SER A 80 -1.43 4.71 5.13
CA SER A 80 -2.02 4.45 6.44
C SER A 80 -3.11 3.39 6.36
N LEU A 81 -3.95 3.45 5.32
CA LEU A 81 -4.97 2.43 5.05
C LEU A 81 -4.33 1.08 4.68
N VAL A 82 -3.23 1.07 3.91
CA VAL A 82 -2.46 -0.15 3.64
C VAL A 82 -1.95 -0.78 4.93
N SER A 83 -1.33 0.02 5.81
CA SER A 83 -0.81 -0.44 7.11
C SER A 83 -1.91 -1.09 7.97
N LEU A 84 -3.12 -0.53 7.93
CA LEU A 84 -4.29 -1.10 8.60
C LEU A 84 -4.81 -2.38 7.91
N LEU A 85 -4.82 -2.43 6.59
CA LEU A 85 -5.38 -3.52 5.81
C LEU A 85 -4.54 -4.80 5.86
N LEU A 86 -3.22 -4.70 5.73
CA LEU A 86 -2.31 -5.85 5.69
C LEU A 86 -2.52 -6.86 6.83
N PRO A 87 -2.54 -6.46 8.12
CA PRO A 87 -2.77 -7.41 9.21
C PRO A 87 -4.21 -7.92 9.22
N VAL A 88 -5.16 -7.10 8.77
CA VAL A 88 -6.58 -7.46 8.76
C VAL A 88 -6.87 -8.55 7.74
N ILE A 89 -6.29 -8.46 6.54
CA ILE A 89 -6.49 -9.44 5.45
C ILE A 89 -5.79 -10.78 5.70
N GLU A 90 -4.65 -10.78 6.40
CA GLU A 90 -3.93 -12.02 6.78
C GLU A 90 -4.81 -12.95 7.62
N ARG A 91 -5.74 -12.39 8.42
CA ARG A 91 -6.72 -13.17 9.20
C ARG A 91 -7.74 -13.92 8.32
N TYR A 92 -7.96 -13.47 7.10
CA TYR A 92 -8.91 -14.09 6.15
C TYR A 92 -8.23 -15.12 5.25
N ALA A 93 -6.93 -14.99 5.03
CA ALA A 93 -6.15 -15.93 4.24
C ALA A 93 -4.65 -15.78 4.56
N PRO A 94 -3.93 -16.89 4.80
CA PRO A 94 -2.51 -16.84 5.16
C PRO A 94 -1.67 -16.55 3.91
N PHE A 95 -1.26 -15.30 3.72
CA PHE A 95 -0.30 -14.90 2.69
C PHE A 95 1.10 -14.66 3.27
N PHE A 96 1.29 -14.99 4.56
CA PHE A 96 2.53 -14.86 5.32
C PHE A 96 3.06 -13.42 5.32
N LEU A 97 2.14 -12.43 5.31
CA LEU A 97 2.50 -11.01 5.28
C LEU A 97 3.29 -10.61 6.53
N GLU A 98 3.03 -11.25 7.67
CA GLU A 98 3.78 -11.06 8.93
C GLU A 98 5.27 -11.45 8.82
N ASN A 99 5.62 -12.35 7.88
CA ASN A 99 7.00 -12.79 7.66
C ASN A 99 7.73 -11.96 6.60
N LEU A 100 7.04 -11.03 5.92
CA LEU A 100 7.67 -10.18 4.92
C LEU A 100 8.61 -9.18 5.59
N ARG A 101 9.83 -9.10 5.04
CA ARG A 101 10.85 -8.17 5.52
C ARG A 101 11.42 -7.35 4.37
N ILE A 102 11.51 -6.05 4.58
CA ILE A 102 12.17 -5.08 3.70
C ILE A 102 13.37 -4.53 4.45
N GLU A 103 14.56 -4.59 3.86
CA GLU A 103 15.80 -4.10 4.50
C GLU A 103 16.04 -4.68 5.92
N ASN A 104 15.62 -5.93 6.13
CA ASN A 104 15.64 -6.65 7.42
C ASN A 104 14.62 -6.16 8.47
N LYS A 105 13.70 -5.27 8.14
CA LYS A 105 12.60 -4.86 9.03
C LYS A 105 11.27 -5.49 8.60
N PRO A 106 10.37 -5.85 9.52
CA PRO A 106 9.00 -6.23 9.19
C PRO A 106 8.32 -5.20 8.29
N ILE A 107 7.41 -5.66 7.43
CA ILE A 107 6.75 -4.80 6.45
C ILE A 107 6.02 -3.61 7.09
N LEU A 108 5.36 -3.82 8.23
CA LEU A 108 4.62 -2.78 8.95
C LEU A 108 5.57 -1.73 9.54
N GLU A 109 6.67 -2.15 10.16
CA GLU A 109 7.69 -1.21 10.66
C GLU A 109 8.26 -0.35 9.52
N LYS A 110 8.49 -0.94 8.34
CA LYS A 110 8.99 -0.17 7.20
C LYS A 110 7.94 0.79 6.62
N LEU A 111 6.66 0.41 6.62
CA LEU A 111 5.57 1.31 6.23
C LEU A 111 5.44 2.50 7.19
N GLU A 112 5.56 2.26 8.50
CA GLU A 112 5.57 3.33 9.51
C GLU A 112 6.72 4.32 9.30
N GLU A 113 7.93 3.85 9.00
CA GLU A 113 9.06 4.71 8.67
C GLU A 113 8.79 5.60 7.44
N ILE A 114 8.19 5.03 6.39
CA ILE A 114 7.86 5.80 5.18
C ILE A 114 6.76 6.82 5.47
N LEU A 115 5.74 6.45 6.25
CA LEU A 115 4.67 7.35 6.67
C LEU A 115 5.24 8.54 7.42
N GLU A 116 6.12 8.31 8.40
CA GLU A 116 6.76 9.37 9.17
C GLU A 116 7.58 10.32 8.26
N GLU A 117 8.31 9.79 7.27
CA GLU A 117 9.04 10.62 6.30
C GLU A 117 8.10 11.47 5.42
N ILE A 118 6.98 10.91 4.96
CA ILE A 118 5.98 11.65 4.16
C ILE A 118 5.29 12.72 5.02
N GLU A 119 4.96 12.42 6.27
CA GLU A 119 4.38 13.38 7.20
C GLU A 119 5.35 14.53 7.51
N ASN A 120 6.63 14.24 7.71
CA ASN A 120 7.67 15.26 7.85
C ASN A 120 7.84 16.09 6.57
N ALA A 121 7.62 15.48 5.40
CA ALA A 121 7.65 16.19 4.12
C ALA A 121 6.44 17.12 3.93
N LEU A 122 5.29 16.88 4.58
CA LEU A 122 4.14 17.80 4.55
C LEU A 122 4.49 19.18 5.11
N GLU A 123 5.27 19.24 6.18
CA GLU A 123 5.65 20.52 6.80
C GLU A 123 6.54 21.38 5.88
N LYS A 124 7.39 20.73 5.10
CA LYS A 124 8.42 21.38 4.26
C LYS A 124 8.04 21.43 2.78
N LEU A 125 7.05 20.64 2.37
CA LEU A 125 6.67 20.34 0.99
C LEU A 125 7.85 19.89 0.12
N GLU A 126 8.79 19.20 0.76
CA GLU A 126 10.00 18.68 0.16
C GLU A 126 10.32 17.33 0.79
N LEU A 127 10.70 16.38 -0.05
CA LEU A 127 10.98 15.00 0.36
C LEU A 127 12.49 14.77 0.33
N SER A 128 13.15 14.99 1.46
CA SER A 128 14.62 14.96 1.59
C SER A 128 15.28 13.67 1.11
N SER A 129 14.55 12.55 1.19
CA SER A 129 15.02 11.19 0.87
C SER A 129 14.17 10.54 -0.22
N SER A 130 13.69 11.32 -1.20
CA SER A 130 12.77 10.88 -2.28
C SER A 130 13.16 9.55 -2.92
N ARG A 131 14.40 9.42 -3.37
CA ARG A 131 14.89 8.19 -4.03
C ARG A 131 14.87 6.95 -3.14
N GLU A 132 15.19 7.10 -1.86
CA GLU A 132 15.22 5.98 -0.91
C GLU A 132 13.80 5.52 -0.60
N ILE A 133 12.89 6.46 -0.39
CA ILE A 133 11.48 6.19 -0.13
C ILE A 133 10.82 5.51 -1.33
N ILE A 134 11.02 6.05 -2.54
CA ILE A 134 10.54 5.47 -3.81
C ILE A 134 11.03 4.03 -3.95
N ARG A 135 12.34 3.79 -3.78
CA ARG A 135 12.91 2.44 -3.86
C ARG A 135 12.30 1.50 -2.82
N THR A 136 12.11 1.99 -1.60
CA THR A 136 11.50 1.20 -0.52
C THR A 136 10.06 0.82 -0.87
N LEU A 137 9.26 1.76 -1.40
CA LEU A 137 7.90 1.50 -1.86
C LEU A 137 7.87 0.47 -3.00
N GLU A 138 8.79 0.55 -3.96
CA GLU A 138 8.92 -0.46 -5.01
C GLU A 138 9.27 -1.86 -4.47
N ASP A 139 10.19 -1.93 -3.50
CA ASP A 139 10.58 -3.19 -2.86
C ASP A 139 9.43 -3.77 -2.00
N LEU A 140 8.63 -2.91 -1.35
CA LEU A 140 7.39 -3.27 -0.66
C LEU A 140 6.38 -3.89 -1.62
N ALA A 141 6.06 -3.19 -2.71
CA ALA A 141 5.11 -3.68 -3.71
C ALA A 141 5.55 -5.02 -4.31
N ARG A 142 6.84 -5.16 -4.65
CA ARG A 142 7.40 -6.42 -5.17
C ARG A 142 7.29 -7.56 -4.14
N SER A 143 7.50 -7.27 -2.86
CA SER A 143 7.40 -8.29 -1.81
C SER A 143 5.98 -8.77 -1.62
N LEU A 144 4.98 -7.88 -1.72
CA LEU A 144 3.57 -8.24 -1.73
C LEU A 144 3.21 -9.11 -2.95
N GLU A 145 3.75 -8.81 -4.13
CA GLU A 145 3.55 -9.63 -5.34
C GLU A 145 4.13 -11.03 -5.18
N VAL A 146 5.30 -11.16 -4.56
CA VAL A 146 5.91 -12.46 -4.25
C VAL A 146 5.04 -13.25 -3.27
N SER A 147 4.56 -12.62 -2.19
CA SER A 147 3.62 -13.26 -1.25
C SER A 147 2.33 -13.71 -1.94
N LEU A 148 1.78 -12.89 -2.82
CA LEU A 148 0.59 -13.23 -3.61
C LEU A 148 0.83 -14.48 -4.48
N MET A 149 1.94 -14.51 -5.23
CA MET A 149 2.31 -15.68 -6.06
C MET A 149 2.53 -16.95 -5.23
N VAL A 150 3.12 -16.84 -4.04
CA VAL A 150 3.31 -17.98 -3.14
C VAL A 150 1.97 -18.48 -2.61
N GLY A 151 1.10 -17.57 -2.18
CA GLY A 151 -0.25 -17.90 -1.71
C GLY A 151 -1.09 -18.59 -2.80
N GLU A 152 -1.11 -18.04 -4.02
CA GLU A 152 -1.79 -18.62 -5.18
C GLU A 152 -1.36 -20.08 -5.43
N ARG A 153 -0.04 -20.36 -5.40
CA ARG A 153 0.50 -21.72 -5.59
C ARG A 153 0.16 -22.70 -4.48
N ILE A 154 0.01 -22.24 -3.25
CA ILE A 154 -0.39 -23.11 -2.12
C ILE A 154 -1.84 -23.54 -2.32
N ILE A 155 -2.71 -22.58 -2.66
CA ILE A 155 -4.14 -22.83 -2.89
C ILE A 155 -4.36 -23.77 -4.07
N GLU A 156 -3.64 -23.58 -5.18
CA GLU A 156 -3.71 -24.47 -6.36
C GLU A 156 -3.29 -25.93 -6.06
N ARG A 157 -2.47 -26.16 -5.03
CA ARG A 157 -2.03 -27.50 -4.63
C ARG A 157 -2.98 -28.19 -3.67
N GLU A 158 -3.80 -27.42 -2.97
CA GLU A 158 -4.77 -27.91 -1.97
C GLU A 158 -6.19 -28.08 -2.53
N ALA A 159 -6.47 -27.57 -3.74
CA ALA A 159 -7.73 -27.71 -4.48
C ALA A 159 -7.75 -28.95 -5.39
#